data_AF-A0A7W6MBR9-F1
#
_entry.id   AF-A0A7W6MBR9-F1
#
_cell.length_a   1.000
_cell.length_b   1.000
_cell.length_c   1.000
_cell.angle_alpha   90.00
_cell.angle_beta   90.00
_cell.angle_gamma   90.00
#
_symmetry.space_group_name_H-M   'P 1'
#
loop_
_entity.id
_entity.type
_entity.pdbx_description
1 polymer ?
#
loop_
_entity_poly.entity_id
_entity_poly.type
_entity_poly.pdbx_seq_one_letter_code
_entity_poly.pdbx_strand_id
1 'polypeptide(L)' 'MKAMIIAFVAVAVIAVGANLILGQVGFSSQDRTAGSAVRLDD' A
#
# COMPACT_ATOMS: atom_id res chain seq x y z
N MET A 1 -23.60 12.83 -8.43
CA MET A 1 -23.49 12.27 -7.06
C MET A 1 -23.22 10.76 -7.04
N LYS A 2 -24.02 9.91 -7.70
CA LYS A 2 -23.79 8.44 -7.73
C LYS A 2 -22.40 8.02 -8.21
N ALA A 3 -21.91 8.66 -9.28
CA ALA A 3 -20.56 8.42 -9.79
C ALA A 3 -19.44 8.73 -8.77
N MET A 4 -19.63 9.74 -7.93
CA MET A 4 -18.67 10.10 -6.87
C MET A 4 -18.59 8.99 -5.81
N ILE A 5 -19.74 8.47 -5.37
CA ILE A 5 -19.78 7.36 -4.41
C ILE A 5 -19.12 6.11 -4.99
N ILE A 6 -19.39 5.78 -6.26
CA ILE A 6 -18.78 4.64 -6.94
C ILE A 6 -17.25 4.80 -7.01
N ALA A 7 -16.74 6.00 -7.28
CA ALA A 7 -15.31 6.28 -7.30
C ALA A 7 -14.67 6.05 -5.92
N PHE A 8 -15.30 6.53 -4.84
CA PHE A 8 -14.81 6.28 -3.48
C PHE A 8 -14.79 4.80 -3.12
N VAL A 9 -15.84 4.07 -3.48
CA VAL A 9 -15.90 2.61 -3.26
C VAL A 9 -14.81 1.90 -4.05
N ALA A 10 -14.60 2.27 -5.32
CA ALA A 10 -13.55 1.69 -6.15
C ALA A 10 -12.16 1.92 -5.54
N VAL A 11 -11.86 3.14 -5.06
CA VAL A 11 -10.59 3.44 -4.39
C VAL A 11 -10.41 2.60 -3.12
N ALA A 12 -11.45 2.47 -2.29
CA ALA A 12 -11.40 1.65 -1.08
C ALA A 12 -11.13 0.18 -1.39
N VAL A 13 -11.81 -0.38 -2.41
CA VAL A 13 -11.62 -1.76 -2.87
C VAL A 13 -10.18 -1.98 -3.36
N ILE A 14 -9.66 -1.05 -4.17
CA ILE A 14 -8.29 -1.13 -4.70
C ILE A 14 -7.27 -1.05 -3.56
N ALA A 15 -7.45 -0.15 -2.59
CA ALA A 15 -6.52 0.02 -1.48
C ALA A 15 -6.42 -1.25 -0.61
N VAL A 16 -7.58 -1.83 -0.24
CA VAL A 16 -7.63 -3.05 0.57
C VAL A 16 -7.12 -4.25 -0.23
N GLY A 17 -7.58 -4.41 -1.47
CA GLY A 17 -7.16 -5.49 -2.35
C GLY A 17 -5.66 -5.47 -2.62
N ALA A 18 -5.09 -4.29 -2.85
CA ALA A 18 -3.65 -4.12 -3.02
C ALA A 18 -2.89 -4.53 -1.76
N ASN A 19 -3.28 -4.06 -0.57
CA ASN A 19 -2.58 -4.42 0.67
C ASN A 19 -2.55 -5.95 0.92
N LEU A 20 -3.65 -6.65 0.63
CA LEU A 20 -3.76 -8.09 0.85
C LEU A 20 -3.03 -8.90 -0.23
N ILE A 21 -3.25 -8.56 -1.51
CA ILE A 21 -2.68 -9.31 -2.63
C ILE A 21 -1.18 -9.06 -2.73
N LEU A 22 -0.72 -7.80 -2.60
CA LEU A 22 0.71 -7.48 -2.68
C LEU A 22 1.49 -8.13 -1.55
N GLY A 23 0.95 -8.16 -0.32
CA GLY A 23 1.57 -8.89 0.78
C GLY A 23 1.72 -10.38 0.48
N GLN A 24 0.71 -11.01 -0.14
CA GLN A 24 0.74 -12.42 -0.49
C GLN A 24 1.70 -12.76 -1.65
N VAL A 25 1.86 -11.86 -2.63
CA VAL A 25 2.84 -12.02 -3.72
C VAL A 25 4.27 -11.60 -3.33
N GLY A 26 4.53 -11.35 -2.05
CA GLY A 26 5.87 -11.08 -1.52
C GLY A 26 6.31 -9.62 -1.58
N PHE A 27 5.40 -8.69 -1.92
CA PHE A 27 5.66 -7.27 -1.77
C PHE A 27 5.44 -6.88 -0.30
N SER A 28 6.55 -6.71 0.43
CA SER A 28 6.56 -6.13 1.77
C SER A 28 6.21 -4.64 1.69
N SER A 29 5.13 -4.24 2.36
CA SER A 29 4.80 -2.82 2.57
C SER A 29 5.79 -2.11 3.51
N GLN A 30 6.72 -2.85 4.13
CA GLN A 30 7.70 -2.35 5.08
C GLN A 30 9.00 -1.87 4.40
N ASP A 31 9.24 -2.19 3.13
CA ASP A 31 10.55 -1.97 2.49
C ASP A 31 10.74 -0.58 1.86
N ARG A 32 9.72 0.29 1.90
CA ARG A 32 9.77 1.61 1.24
C ARG A 32 10.34 2.74 2.11
N THR A 33 10.45 2.56 3.42
CA THR A 33 10.95 3.60 4.35
C THR A 33 12.32 3.29 4.94
N ALA A 34 12.80 2.04 4.85
CA ALA A 34 14.16 1.67 5.23
C ALA A 34 15.12 1.90 4.05
N GLY A 35 15.38 3.16 3.71
CA GLY A 35 16.51 3.49 2.85
C GLY A 35 17.81 3.02 3.52
N SER A 36 18.81 2.64 2.73
CA SER A 36 20.15 2.20 3.21
C SER A 36 20.87 3.22 4.12
N ALA A 37 20.29 4.42 4.26
CA ALA A 37 20.74 5.54 5.07
C ALA A 37 20.38 5.45 6.56
N VAL A 38 19.59 4.47 7.02
CA VAL A 38 19.43 4.18 8.47
C VAL A 38 20.48 3.16 8.91
N ARG A 39 21.75 3.49 8.65
CA ARG A 39 22.88 3.02 9.43
C ARG A 39 23.42 4.26 10.13
N LEU A 40 22.83 4.60 11.27
CA LEU A 40 23.53 5.40 12.27
C LEU A 40 24.51 4.42 12.89
N ASP A 41 25.78 4.63 12.54
CA ASP A 41 26.97 3.86 12.91
C ASP A 41 27.02 3.51 14.41
N ASP A 42 27.58 2.33 14.71
CA ASP A 42 28.45 2.04 15.87
C ASP A 42 29.58 1.12 15.39
#